data_AF-A0A536SIZ3-F1
#
_entry.id   AF-A0A536SIZ3-F1
#
_cell.length_a   1.000
_cell.length_b   1.000
_cell.length_c   1.000
_cell.angle_alpha   90.00
_cell.angle_beta   90.00
_cell.angle_gamma   90.00
#
_symmetry.space_group_name_H-M   'P 1'
#
loop_
_entity.id
_entity.type
_entity.pdbx_description
1 polymer ?
#
loop_
_entity_poly.entity_id
_entity_poly.type
_entity_poly.pdbx_seq_one_letter_code
_entity_poly.pdbx_strand_id
1 'polypeptide(L)'
;MTRALICAVSVAILLAAPAPGYAAKLDPQDAVLLAARGAFDASSRARLVALAPKTKGHLLEPYVEYWQLFLRLPAAPAEDVRDFLSRYPDTVLAEQLRADWLKVLGKSGRWELFQAEYPALSADDPEVTCYALLARWKREDASVRADFNSFWNAPRELPEGCLALARAMLKTGSGRDFAC
;
A
#
# COMPACT_ATOMS: atom_id res chain seq x y z
N MET A 1 14.62 -60.85 38.57
CA MET A 1 14.11 -62.19 38.19
C MET A 1 13.04 -61.97 37.13
N THR A 2 13.28 -62.49 35.91
CA THR A 2 12.32 -62.74 34.79
C THR A 2 11.53 -61.55 34.22
N ARG A 3 11.37 -61.26 32.91
CA ARG A 3 11.72 -61.82 31.59
C ARG A 3 11.33 -60.69 30.59
N ALA A 4 12.21 -60.14 29.77
CA ALA A 4 12.59 -60.57 28.42
C ALA A 4 11.49 -60.46 27.33
N LEU A 5 11.92 -59.89 26.18
CA LEU A 5 11.43 -60.03 24.78
C LEU A 5 10.47 -58.93 24.28
N ILE A 6 10.95 -57.91 23.53
CA ILE A 6 11.40 -57.88 22.11
C ILE A 6 10.22 -57.95 21.12
N CYS A 7 10.12 -56.91 20.28
CA CYS A 7 9.49 -56.78 18.94
C CYS A 7 8.76 -55.42 18.88
N ALA A 8 9.00 -54.48 17.97
CA ALA A 8 9.75 -54.49 16.74
C ALA A 8 10.23 -53.06 16.45
N VAL A 9 11.51 -52.94 16.13
CA VAL A 9 12.09 -51.80 15.44
C VAL A 9 11.40 -51.68 14.07
N SER A 10 10.69 -50.59 13.83
CA SER A 10 10.30 -50.17 12.47
C SER A 10 11.01 -48.86 12.16
N VAL A 11 12.22 -49.02 11.64
CA VAL A 11 13.01 -47.99 10.98
C VAL A 11 12.24 -47.55 9.74
N ALA A 12 11.62 -46.38 9.79
CA ALA A 12 11.16 -45.68 8.60
C ALA A 12 12.31 -44.80 8.10
N ILE A 13 13.21 -45.37 7.30
CA ILE A 13 14.11 -44.58 6.45
C ILE A 13 13.24 -44.00 5.34
N LEU A 14 12.82 -42.74 5.53
CA LEU A 14 12.27 -41.93 4.44
C LEU A 14 13.41 -41.67 3.46
N LEU A 15 13.24 -42.12 2.21
CA LEU A 15 14.11 -41.79 1.09
C LEU A 15 14.17 -40.25 0.94
N ALA A 16 15.30 -39.65 1.32
CA ALA A 16 15.69 -38.34 0.86
C ALA A 16 16.19 -38.47 -0.59
N ALA A 17 15.26 -38.51 -1.55
CA ALA A 17 15.61 -38.34 -2.95
C ALA A 17 16.02 -36.87 -3.14
N PRO A 18 17.25 -36.56 -3.61
CA PRO A 18 17.60 -35.20 -3.99
C PRO A 18 16.74 -34.84 -5.21
N ALA A 19 15.70 -34.04 -4.97
CA ALA A 19 14.98 -33.42 -6.07
C ALA A 19 16.00 -32.61 -6.89
N PRO A 20 16.08 -32.79 -8.22
CA PRO A 20 16.90 -31.92 -9.04
C PRO A 20 16.36 -30.49 -8.88
N GLY A 21 17.07 -29.67 -8.11
CA GLY A 21 16.79 -28.26 -8.01
C GLY A 21 17.04 -27.65 -9.39
N TYR A 22 15.97 -27.33 -10.11
CA TYR A 22 16.07 -26.49 -11.28
C TYR A 22 16.45 -25.08 -10.82
N ALA A 23 17.74 -24.81 -10.74
CA ALA A 23 18.25 -23.45 -10.70
C ALA A 23 17.99 -22.83 -12.09
N ALA A 24 16.79 -22.29 -12.28
CA ALA A 24 16.51 -21.45 -13.42
C ALA A 24 17.53 -20.29 -13.39
N LYS A 25 18.34 -20.16 -14.45
CA LYS A 25 19.15 -18.96 -14.61
C LYS A 25 18.19 -17.80 -14.80
N LEU A 26 18.21 -16.87 -13.84
CA LEU A 26 17.44 -15.64 -13.93
C LEU A 26 17.95 -14.85 -15.14
N ASP A 27 17.02 -14.37 -15.96
CA ASP A 27 17.39 -13.47 -17.06
C ASP A 27 18.08 -12.22 -16.47
N PRO A 28 19.15 -11.70 -17.11
CA PRO A 28 19.82 -10.50 -16.60
C PRO A 28 18.90 -9.30 -16.41
N GLN A 29 17.83 -9.13 -17.20
CA GLN A 29 16.87 -8.04 -17.02
C GLN A 29 16.01 -8.26 -15.77
N ASP A 30 15.55 -9.49 -15.53
CA ASP A 30 14.82 -9.85 -14.31
C ASP A 30 15.69 -9.61 -13.06
N ALA A 31 16.99 -9.92 -13.13
CA ALA A 31 17.93 -9.69 -12.04
C ALA A 31 18.04 -8.20 -11.67
N VAL A 32 18.07 -7.32 -12.68
CA VAL A 32 18.08 -5.86 -12.45
C VAL A 32 16.76 -5.41 -11.83
N LEU A 33 15.63 -5.93 -12.29
CA LEU A 33 14.33 -5.58 -11.72
C LEU A 33 14.21 -5.99 -10.25
N LEU A 34 14.64 -7.21 -9.90
CA LEU A 34 14.66 -7.65 -8.50
C LEU A 34 15.60 -6.81 -7.64
N ALA A 35 16.75 -6.38 -8.20
CA ALA A 35 17.63 -5.45 -7.50
C ALA A 35 16.97 -4.07 -7.29
N ALA A 36 16.21 -3.57 -8.27
CA ALA A 36 15.44 -2.33 -8.15
C ALA A 36 14.35 -2.47 -7.09
N ARG A 37 13.66 -3.63 -7.05
CA ARG A 37 12.68 -3.93 -6.00
C ARG A 37 13.31 -3.93 -4.62
N GLY A 38 14.45 -4.60 -4.45
CA GLY A 38 15.19 -4.59 -3.18
C GLY A 38 15.65 -3.18 -2.77
N ALA A 39 16.00 -2.31 -3.72
CA ALA A 39 16.30 -0.91 -3.44
C ALA A 39 15.06 -0.13 -2.98
N PHE A 40 13.89 -0.39 -3.55
CA PHE A 40 12.62 0.18 -3.11
C PHE A 40 12.24 -0.27 -1.70
N ASP A 41 12.31 -1.57 -1.41
CA ASP A 41 11.99 -2.13 -0.09
C ASP A 41 12.94 -1.57 1.00
N ALA A 42 14.21 -1.33 0.65
CA ALA A 42 15.18 -0.67 1.52
C ALA A 42 15.05 0.87 1.55
N SER A 43 14.04 1.46 0.90
CA SER A 43 13.85 2.91 0.75
C SER A 43 15.08 3.65 0.17
N SER A 44 15.93 2.95 -0.57
CA SER A 44 17.19 3.47 -1.10
C SER A 44 16.98 4.19 -2.44
N ARG A 45 16.56 5.45 -2.36
CA ARG A 45 16.33 6.30 -3.54
C ARG A 45 17.53 6.36 -4.48
N ALA A 46 18.74 6.53 -3.94
CA ALA A 46 19.97 6.61 -4.74
C ALA A 46 20.22 5.34 -5.56
N ARG A 47 20.05 4.15 -4.95
CA ARG A 47 20.22 2.88 -5.66
C ARG A 47 19.13 2.67 -6.70
N LEU A 48 17.89 3.03 -6.39
CA LEU A 48 16.78 2.92 -7.33
C LEU A 48 16.99 3.82 -8.56
N VAL A 49 17.48 5.04 -8.38
CA VAL A 49 17.87 5.94 -9.49
C VAL A 49 18.99 5.35 -10.33
N ALA A 50 20.00 4.73 -9.72
CA ALA A 50 21.09 4.10 -10.46
C ALA A 50 20.67 2.85 -11.26
N LEU A 51 19.60 2.16 -10.83
CA LEU A 51 19.10 0.94 -11.47
C LEU A 51 18.05 1.20 -12.55
N ALA A 52 17.23 2.26 -12.41
CA ALA A 52 16.12 2.52 -13.34
C ALA A 52 16.51 2.61 -14.83
N PRO A 53 17.63 3.22 -15.25
CA PRO A 53 18.02 3.23 -16.66
C PRO A 53 18.27 1.82 -17.23
N LYS A 54 18.59 0.85 -16.37
CA LYS A 54 18.86 -0.54 -16.75
C LYS A 54 17.60 -1.40 -16.87
N THR A 55 16.45 -0.90 -16.44
CA THR A 55 15.15 -1.58 -16.58
C THR A 55 14.38 -1.11 -17.81
N LYS A 56 14.97 -0.25 -18.65
CA LYS A 56 14.34 0.25 -19.87
C LYS A 56 14.03 -0.87 -20.85
N GLY A 57 12.80 -0.88 -21.36
CA GLY A 57 12.28 -1.89 -22.26
C GLY A 57 11.80 -3.17 -21.57
N HIS A 58 11.93 -3.25 -20.24
CA HIS A 58 11.38 -4.36 -19.47
C HIS A 58 9.86 -4.20 -19.32
N LEU A 59 9.10 -5.30 -19.34
CA LEU A 59 7.63 -5.26 -19.18
C LEU A 59 7.19 -4.56 -17.88
N LEU A 60 8.00 -4.68 -16.83
CA LEU A 60 7.77 -4.10 -15.50
C LEU A 60 8.54 -2.78 -15.27
N GLU A 61 9.07 -2.14 -16.32
CA GLU A 61 9.63 -0.78 -16.24
C GLU A 61 8.70 0.22 -15.51
N PRO A 62 7.36 0.25 -15.76
CA PRO A 62 6.46 1.19 -15.09
C PRO A 62 6.45 1.07 -13.57
N TYR A 63 6.68 -0.13 -13.03
CA TYR A 63 6.77 -0.35 -11.59
C TYR A 63 7.98 0.36 -10.98
N VAL A 64 9.11 0.40 -11.71
CA VAL A 64 10.32 1.08 -11.25
C VAL A 64 10.11 2.59 -11.22
N GLU A 65 9.44 3.15 -12.24
CA GLU A 65 9.04 4.56 -12.25
C GLU A 65 8.09 4.88 -11.09
N TYR A 66 7.09 4.02 -10.85
CA TYR A 66 6.19 4.13 -9.71
C TYR A 66 6.96 4.13 -8.38
N TRP A 67 7.90 3.20 -8.17
CA TRP A 67 8.71 3.14 -6.95
C TRP A 67 9.54 4.40 -6.75
N GLN A 68 10.12 4.95 -7.81
CA GLN A 68 10.87 6.20 -7.74
C GLN A 68 9.99 7.37 -7.32
N LEU A 69 8.78 7.45 -7.87
CA LEU A 69 7.81 8.49 -7.54
C LEU A 69 7.25 8.30 -6.11
N PHE A 70 6.89 7.08 -5.73
CA PHE A 70 6.36 6.74 -4.42
C PHE A 70 7.30 7.16 -3.28
N LEU A 71 8.59 6.85 -3.38
CA LEU A 71 9.58 7.20 -2.33
C LEU A 71 9.78 8.71 -2.14
N ARG A 72 9.31 9.54 -3.07
CA ARG A 72 9.36 11.01 -2.96
C ARG A 72 7.97 11.64 -2.96
N LEU A 73 6.90 10.85 -2.96
CA LEU A 73 5.52 11.29 -3.14
C LEU A 73 5.08 12.41 -2.18
N PRO A 74 5.49 12.41 -0.89
CA PRO A 74 5.16 13.52 0.02
C PRO A 74 5.64 14.90 -0.43
N ALA A 75 6.74 14.95 -1.19
CA ALA A 75 7.33 16.18 -1.70
C ALA A 75 7.29 16.26 -3.24
N ALA A 76 6.60 15.33 -3.91
CA ALA A 76 6.51 15.31 -5.35
C ALA A 76 5.63 16.47 -5.84
N PRO A 77 6.07 17.19 -6.89
CA PRO A 77 5.21 18.11 -7.60
C PRO A 77 3.97 17.39 -8.15
N ALA A 78 2.85 18.10 -8.28
CA ALA A 78 1.59 17.49 -8.73
C ALA A 78 1.66 17.06 -10.20
N GLU A 79 2.40 17.81 -11.01
CA GLU A 79 2.69 17.53 -12.41
C GLU A 79 3.36 16.17 -12.58
N ASP A 80 4.35 15.82 -11.75
CA ASP A 80 5.03 14.53 -11.84
C ASP A 80 4.09 13.34 -11.63
N VAL A 81 3.11 13.49 -10.72
CA VAL A 81 2.10 12.47 -10.47
C VAL A 81 1.12 12.39 -11.62
N ARG A 82 0.63 13.53 -12.10
CA ARG A 82 -0.29 13.60 -13.25
C ARG A 82 0.34 13.06 -14.53
N ASP A 83 1.63 13.30 -14.74
CA ASP A 83 2.41 12.78 -15.87
C ASP A 83 2.56 11.25 -15.81
N PHE A 84 2.68 10.67 -14.61
CA PHE A 84 2.62 9.22 -14.47
C PHE A 84 1.22 8.69 -14.79
N LEU A 85 0.18 9.30 -14.20
CA LEU A 85 -1.21 8.87 -14.38
C LEU A 85 -1.67 8.98 -15.85
N SER A 86 -1.17 9.97 -16.59
CA SER A 86 -1.49 10.15 -18.01
C SER A 86 -0.75 9.20 -18.94
N ARG A 87 0.45 8.73 -18.56
CA ARG A 87 1.21 7.72 -19.33
C ARG A 87 0.69 6.30 -19.13
N TYR A 88 0.06 6.02 -17.99
CA TYR A 88 -0.48 4.69 -17.65
C TYR A 88 -1.98 4.72 -17.31
N PRO A 89 -2.84 5.31 -18.17
CA PRO A 89 -4.27 5.44 -17.87
C PRO A 89 -4.92 4.06 -17.74
N ASP A 90 -5.97 3.97 -16.92
CA ASP A 90 -6.78 2.76 -16.72
C ASP A 90 -6.00 1.51 -16.30
N THR A 91 -4.82 1.70 -15.68
CA THR A 91 -4.02 0.61 -15.11
C THR A 91 -4.21 0.51 -13.60
N VAL A 92 -4.10 -0.71 -13.06
CA VAL A 92 -4.07 -0.94 -11.61
C VAL A 92 -2.93 -0.15 -10.94
N LEU A 93 -1.81 0.04 -11.64
CA LEU A 93 -0.67 0.78 -11.12
C LEU A 93 -0.94 2.28 -10.99
N ALA A 94 -1.61 2.89 -11.99
CA ALA A 94 -2.04 4.28 -11.88
C ALA A 94 -3.10 4.46 -10.79
N GLU A 95 -4.02 3.52 -10.66
CA GLU A 95 -5.04 3.56 -9.61
C GLU A 95 -4.42 3.46 -8.21
N GLN A 96 -3.46 2.56 -8.03
CA GLN A 96 -2.67 2.45 -6.81
C GLN A 96 -1.94 3.76 -6.49
N LEU A 97 -1.25 4.35 -7.47
CA LEU A 97 -0.55 5.62 -7.27
C LEU A 97 -1.52 6.75 -6.88
N ARG A 98 -2.70 6.81 -7.49
CA ARG A 98 -3.72 7.82 -7.16
C ARG A 98 -4.19 7.66 -5.71
N ALA A 99 -4.47 6.44 -5.26
CA ALA A 99 -4.85 6.18 -3.88
C ALA A 99 -3.75 6.61 -2.89
N ASP A 100 -2.49 6.23 -3.17
CA ASP A 100 -1.34 6.58 -2.33
C ASP A 100 -1.08 8.10 -2.31
N TRP A 101 -1.27 8.76 -3.44
CA TRP A 101 -1.17 10.21 -3.52
C TRP A 101 -2.26 10.91 -2.72
N LEU A 102 -3.51 10.45 -2.83
CA LEU A 102 -4.62 10.99 -2.05
C LEU A 102 -4.42 10.81 -0.54
N LYS A 103 -3.88 9.67 -0.09
CA LYS A 103 -3.48 9.48 1.32
C LYS A 103 -2.45 10.51 1.77
N VAL A 104 -1.41 10.75 0.96
CA VAL A 104 -0.40 11.77 1.23
C VAL A 104 -1.02 13.18 1.30
N LEU A 105 -1.90 13.52 0.36
CA LEU A 105 -2.57 14.83 0.33
C LEU A 105 -3.50 15.03 1.53
N GLY A 106 -4.27 14.00 1.89
CA GLY A 106 -5.16 14.01 3.05
C GLY A 106 -4.40 14.15 4.37
N LYS A 107 -3.30 13.38 4.53
CA LYS A 107 -2.41 13.45 5.69
C LYS A 107 -1.73 14.81 5.84
N SER A 108 -1.33 15.43 4.73
CA SER A 108 -0.70 16.76 4.72
C SER A 108 -1.69 17.92 4.74
N GLY A 109 -3.00 17.65 4.69
CA GLY A 109 -4.05 18.67 4.72
C GLY A 109 -4.12 19.53 3.45
N ARG A 110 -3.61 19.04 2.31
CA ARG A 110 -3.66 19.73 1.01
C ARG A 110 -5.03 19.57 0.36
N TRP A 111 -6.06 20.14 0.99
CA TRP A 111 -7.47 19.85 0.69
C TRP A 111 -7.92 20.32 -0.70
N GLU A 112 -7.39 21.42 -1.21
CA GLU A 112 -7.75 21.89 -2.56
C GLU A 112 -7.35 20.88 -3.62
N LEU A 113 -6.09 20.42 -3.57
CA LEU A 113 -5.61 19.41 -4.52
C LEU A 113 -6.24 18.04 -4.26
N PHE A 114 -6.41 17.64 -3.00
CA PHE A 114 -7.12 16.39 -2.66
C PHE A 114 -8.50 16.35 -3.33
N GLN A 115 -9.28 17.42 -3.21
CA GLN A 115 -10.63 17.49 -3.77
C GLN A 115 -10.65 17.52 -5.30
N ALA A 116 -9.62 18.09 -5.93
CA ALA A 116 -9.49 18.08 -7.38
C ALA A 116 -9.20 16.67 -7.93
N GLU A 117 -8.40 15.87 -7.20
CA GLU A 117 -7.91 14.57 -7.66
C GLU A 117 -8.80 13.39 -7.21
N TYR A 118 -9.50 13.53 -6.08
CA TYR A 118 -10.33 12.48 -5.49
C TYR A 118 -11.41 11.93 -6.45
N PRO A 119 -12.14 12.74 -7.24
CA PRO A 119 -13.15 12.22 -8.16
C PRO A 119 -12.63 11.28 -9.25
N ALA A 120 -11.32 11.27 -9.51
CA ALA A 120 -10.70 10.39 -10.49
C ALA A 120 -10.30 9.03 -9.90
N LEU A 121 -10.43 8.82 -8.59
CA LEU A 121 -10.24 7.52 -7.96
C LEU A 121 -11.49 6.67 -8.21
N SER A 122 -11.29 5.52 -8.85
CA SER A 122 -12.34 4.56 -9.19
C SER A 122 -12.52 3.48 -8.13
N ALA A 123 -11.42 3.05 -7.49
CA ALA A 123 -11.43 2.03 -6.46
C ALA A 123 -11.70 2.64 -5.08
N ASP A 124 -12.62 2.02 -4.33
CA ASP A 124 -12.87 2.40 -2.95
C ASP A 124 -11.64 2.09 -2.08
N ASP A 125 -11.03 3.15 -1.53
CA ASP A 125 -10.01 3.05 -0.49
C ASP A 125 -10.57 3.62 0.83
N PRO A 126 -10.71 2.79 1.89
CA PRO A 126 -11.27 3.21 3.18
C PRO A 126 -10.57 4.42 3.81
N GLU A 127 -9.24 4.51 3.65
CA GLU A 127 -8.46 5.58 4.24
C GLU A 127 -8.66 6.90 3.47
N VAL A 128 -8.61 6.83 2.13
CA VAL A 128 -8.91 7.98 1.27
C VAL A 128 -10.32 8.48 1.50
N THR A 129 -11.29 7.56 1.63
CA THR A 129 -12.69 7.89 1.93
C THR A 129 -12.81 8.66 3.25
N CYS A 130 -12.14 8.19 4.31
CA CYS A 130 -12.12 8.90 5.58
C CYS A 130 -11.42 10.27 5.51
N TYR A 131 -10.39 10.43 4.67
CA TYR A 131 -9.82 11.76 4.41
C TYR A 131 -10.80 12.68 3.68
N ALA A 132 -11.59 12.17 2.74
CA ALA A 132 -12.65 12.93 2.09
C ALA A 132 -13.74 13.36 3.10
N LEU A 133 -14.13 12.46 4.01
CA LEU A 133 -15.03 12.77 5.11
C LEU A 133 -14.44 13.82 6.08
N LEU A 134 -13.14 13.74 6.38
CA LEU A 134 -12.45 14.77 7.17
C LEU A 134 -12.45 16.14 6.48
N ALA A 135 -12.25 16.19 5.17
CA ALA A 135 -12.34 17.43 4.40
C ALA A 135 -13.75 18.05 4.48
N ARG A 136 -14.80 17.22 4.42
CA ARG A 136 -16.21 17.65 4.62
C ARG A 136 -16.47 18.10 6.05
N TRP A 137 -15.99 17.37 7.05
CA TRP A 137 -16.13 17.71 8.47
C TRP A 137 -15.54 19.09 8.79
N LYS A 138 -14.39 19.42 8.19
CA LYS A 138 -13.75 20.73 8.33
C LYS A 138 -14.57 21.89 7.75
N ARG A 139 -15.55 21.60 6.88
CA ARG A 139 -16.52 22.55 6.36
C ARG A 139 -17.87 22.46 7.07
N GLU A 140 -17.88 21.87 8.26
CA GLU A 140 -19.06 21.78 9.14
C GLU A 140 -20.23 20.99 8.53
N ASP A 141 -19.92 20.03 7.65
CA ASP A 141 -20.92 19.10 7.13
C ASP A 141 -21.36 18.09 8.22
N ALA A 142 -22.55 18.30 8.76
CA ALA A 142 -23.13 17.47 9.82
C ALA A 142 -23.42 16.01 9.39
N SER A 143 -23.60 15.75 8.09
CA SER A 143 -23.92 14.41 7.58
C SER A 143 -22.75 13.42 7.69
N VAL A 144 -21.51 13.93 7.83
CA VAL A 144 -20.29 13.12 7.97
C VAL A 144 -20.39 12.13 9.14
N ARG A 145 -21.14 12.45 10.19
CA ARG A 145 -21.32 11.53 11.33
C ARG A 145 -22.01 10.23 10.93
N ALA A 146 -23.08 10.33 10.15
CA ALA A 146 -23.80 9.15 9.68
C ALA A 146 -22.89 8.31 8.76
N ASP A 147 -22.14 8.98 7.86
CA ASP A 147 -21.22 8.34 6.93
C ASP A 147 -20.04 7.63 7.64
N PHE A 148 -19.58 8.19 8.78
CA PHE A 148 -18.46 7.63 9.54
C PHE A 148 -18.82 6.42 10.40
N ASN A 149 -20.10 6.24 10.76
CA ASN A 149 -20.54 5.17 11.67
C ASN A 149 -20.17 3.76 11.18
N SER A 150 -20.22 3.50 9.87
CA SER A 150 -19.84 2.20 9.30
C SER A 150 -18.35 1.90 9.48
N PHE A 151 -17.49 2.93 9.42
CA PHE A 151 -16.06 2.80 9.68
C PHE A 151 -15.80 2.59 11.16
N TRP A 152 -16.45 3.38 12.03
CA TRP A 152 -16.26 3.32 13.49
C TRP A 152 -16.66 1.96 14.09
N ASN A 153 -17.77 1.39 13.61
CA ASN A 153 -18.31 0.13 14.15
C ASN A 153 -17.69 -1.13 13.52
N ALA A 154 -16.77 -1.00 12.57
CA ALA A 154 -16.15 -2.16 11.94
C ALA A 154 -15.19 -2.86 12.92
N PRO A 155 -15.20 -4.21 13.03
CA PRO A 155 -14.34 -4.97 13.94
C PRO A 155 -12.91 -5.10 13.41
N ARG A 156 -12.28 -3.97 13.09
CA ARG A 156 -10.93 -3.87 12.54
C ARG A 156 -10.27 -2.59 13.01
N GLU A 157 -8.95 -2.52 12.88
CA GLU A 157 -8.24 -1.27 13.11
C GLU A 157 -8.70 -0.20 12.11
N LEU A 158 -8.87 1.02 12.63
CA LEU A 158 -9.21 2.19 11.82
C LEU A 158 -7.96 2.67 11.05
N PRO A 159 -8.07 2.86 9.73
CA PRO A 159 -7.02 3.50 8.94
C PRO A 159 -6.66 4.89 9.47
N GLU A 160 -5.47 5.38 9.15
CA GLU A 160 -4.96 6.65 9.69
C GLU A 160 -5.90 7.83 9.40
N GLY A 161 -6.45 7.91 8.18
CA GLY A 161 -7.45 8.92 7.80
C GLY A 161 -8.72 8.85 8.66
N CYS A 162 -9.19 7.65 9.00
CA CYS A 162 -10.36 7.46 9.86
C CYS A 162 -10.06 7.84 11.32
N LEU A 163 -8.87 7.52 11.82
CA LEU A 163 -8.40 7.97 13.13
C LEU A 163 -8.29 9.50 13.19
N ALA A 164 -7.82 10.14 12.12
CA ALA A 164 -7.75 11.60 12.03
C ALA A 164 -9.14 12.24 12.08
N LEU A 165 -10.12 11.66 11.37
CA LEU A 165 -11.53 12.07 11.44
C LEU A 165 -12.11 11.91 12.85
N ALA A 166 -11.97 10.73 13.46
CA ALA A 166 -12.46 10.47 14.81
C ALA A 166 -11.91 11.50 15.82
N ARG A 167 -10.60 11.76 15.79
CA ARG A 167 -9.96 12.75 16.66
C ARG A 167 -10.53 14.16 16.44
N ALA A 168 -10.80 14.55 15.20
CA ALA A 168 -11.40 15.85 14.89
C ALA A 168 -12.84 15.98 15.44
N MET A 169 -13.62 14.90 15.38
CA MET A 169 -14.99 14.86 15.90
C MET A 169 -15.03 14.85 17.45
N LEU A 170 -14.08 14.17 18.09
CA LEU A 170 -13.97 14.17 19.56
C LEU A 170 -13.60 15.56 20.11
N LYS A 171 -12.68 16.28 19.43
CA LYS A 171 -12.22 17.61 19.87
C LYS A 171 -13.32 18.68 19.90
N THR A 172 -14.31 18.57 19.03
CA THR A 172 -15.43 19.53 18.91
C THR A 172 -16.58 19.25 19.88
N GLY A 173 -16.38 18.34 20.85
CA GLY A 173 -17.33 18.10 21.95
C GLY A 173 -18.50 17.16 21.60
N SER A 174 -18.50 16.58 20.41
CA SER A 174 -19.55 15.65 19.98
C SER A 174 -19.23 14.16 20.24
N GLY A 175 -18.20 13.88 21.04
CA GLY A 175 -17.79 12.53 21.41
C GLY A 175 -18.72 11.79 22.39
N ARG A 176 -19.85 12.39 22.80
CA ARG A 176 -20.79 11.79 23.74
C ARG A 176 -21.82 10.86 23.08
N ASP A 177 -21.97 10.93 21.75
CA ASP A 177 -22.95 10.14 21.00
C ASP A 177 -22.35 8.85 20.39
N PHE A 178 -21.07 8.58 20.64
CA PHE A 178 -20.36 7.37 20.21
C PHE A 178 -20.12 6.38 21.36
N ALA A 179 -20.70 6.64 22.54
CA ALA A 179 -20.70 5.69 23.64
C ALA A 179 -21.62 4.51 23.28
N CYS A 180 -21.09 3.30 23.44
CA CYS A 180 -21.83 2.04 23.30
C CYS A 180 -23.08 1.99 24.17
#